data_AF-T1KE50-F1
#
_entry.id   AF-T1KE50-F1
#
_cell.length_a   1.000
_cell.length_b   1.000
_cell.length_c   1.000
_cell.angle_alpha   90.00
_cell.angle_beta   90.00
_cell.angle_gamma   90.00
#
_symmetry.space_group_name_H-M   'P 1'
#
loop_
_entity.id
_entity.type
_entity.pdbx_description
1 polymer ?
#
loop_
_entity_poly.entity_id
_entity_poly.type
_entity_poly.pdbx_seq_one_letter_code
_entity_poly.pdbx_strand_id
1 'polypeptide(L)'
;MYNSKFAIIRPNQQNPHLCFIGFAGPACTVTSLIPGTPSATTSSMMGTCYSSISCRTLGGVAIGKCGVSNVCCVFPRTCDAVSAMNSTYFTNPAYPSPYNGTTSCTLTVNRAASLFKICQLRLDFVDFEINRPVMGNCDVDRFVVSGQNSNSFVPPICGRNSGTHMYMDVDGAQGPFIFRVITNGPGYRRWNIQITQIECTNPSKAPSNCLQYYTGPSGAFSSFNYETSQFQDFSSTNPSSGQSQGILDATYLNGLDYAICFRKENGFCTQSYSVNSTFTPFEIVNIGPNNSPTFDQSVAGAGLIRCAYDYIQLNGVRFCGSRLNLLGINQNANQDAPVVDTGTGPFIARFVSDARNVGRGFRLSFQQNPCGPMSIQRGDHINGCTFIGSKLESKTSFETESWIHSGIIERPWWGY
;
A
#
# COMPACT_ATOMS: atom_id res chain seq x y z
N MET A 1 10.96 -19.19 -51.73
CA MET A 1 10.68 -17.82 -52.22
C MET A 1 9.18 -17.65 -52.28
N TYR A 2 8.57 -17.05 -51.26
CA TYR A 2 7.12 -16.88 -51.15
C TYR A 2 6.75 -15.45 -51.55
N ASN A 3 5.85 -15.33 -52.53
CA ASN A 3 5.35 -14.08 -53.09
C ASN A 3 4.51 -13.30 -52.07
N SER A 4 4.99 -12.13 -51.66
CA SER A 4 4.22 -11.15 -50.89
C SER A 4 3.38 -10.30 -51.83
N LYS A 5 2.06 -10.48 -51.81
CA LYS A 5 1.10 -9.57 -52.47
C LYS A 5 1.06 -8.25 -51.70
N PHE A 6 1.47 -7.16 -52.34
CA PHE A 6 1.24 -5.80 -51.87
C PHE A 6 -0.25 -5.46 -52.02
N ALA A 7 -0.90 -5.06 -50.92
CA ALA A 7 -2.19 -4.39 -50.96
C ALA A 7 -1.96 -2.89 -50.76
N ILE A 8 -2.23 -2.10 -51.80
CA ILE A 8 -2.26 -0.63 -51.76
C ILE A 8 -3.64 -0.24 -51.21
N ILE A 9 -3.69 0.35 -50.02
CA ILE A 9 -4.90 1.00 -49.48
C ILE A 9 -4.67 2.51 -49.49
N ARG A 10 -5.45 3.23 -50.29
CA ARG A 10 -5.49 4.70 -50.28
C ARG A 10 -6.29 5.21 -49.06
N PRO A 11 -5.99 6.41 -48.55
CA PRO A 11 -6.45 6.85 -47.25
C PRO A 11 -7.93 7.28 -47.31
N ASN A 12 -8.73 6.76 -46.39
CA ASN A 12 -10.02 7.37 -46.06
C ASN A 12 -9.88 8.09 -44.73
N GLN A 13 -10.11 9.40 -44.74
CA GLN A 13 -10.09 10.25 -43.55
C GLN A 13 -11.27 9.89 -42.64
N GLN A 14 -11.02 9.94 -41.33
CA GLN A 14 -11.92 9.86 -40.17
C GLN A 14 -11.71 8.62 -39.28
N ASN A 15 -10.67 8.65 -38.44
CA ASN A 15 -10.67 8.05 -37.10
C ASN A 15 -9.41 8.46 -36.30
N PRO A 16 -9.50 9.30 -35.27
CA PRO A 16 -8.36 9.65 -34.43
C PRO A 16 -8.34 8.80 -33.15
N HIS A 17 -8.37 7.47 -33.25
CA HIS A 17 -8.11 6.58 -32.10
C HIS A 17 -7.35 5.33 -32.56
N LEU A 18 -6.08 5.52 -32.92
CA LEU A 18 -5.12 4.42 -32.93
C LEU A 18 -4.87 4.02 -31.47
N CYS A 19 -5.63 3.03 -31.01
CA CYS A 19 -5.40 2.36 -29.73
C CYS A 19 -4.10 1.56 -29.87
N PHE A 20 -2.98 2.16 -29.44
CA PHE A 20 -1.72 1.43 -29.29
C PHE A 20 -1.92 0.36 -28.22
N ILE A 21 -1.87 -0.91 -28.64
CA ILE A 21 -1.76 -2.05 -27.72
C ILE A 21 -0.35 -1.99 -27.13
N GLY A 22 -0.20 -1.27 -26.03
CA GLY A 22 1.06 -1.12 -25.33
C GLY A 22 1.37 -2.38 -24.52
N PHE A 23 2.26 -3.23 -25.04
CA PHE A 23 3.01 -4.12 -24.16
C PHE A 23 3.87 -3.22 -23.25
N ALA A 24 3.45 -3.04 -22.00
CA ALA A 24 4.25 -2.32 -21.02
C ALA A 24 5.58 -3.09 -20.86
N GLY A 25 6.71 -2.41 -21.11
CA GLY A 25 8.04 -3.00 -20.93
C GLY A 25 8.34 -3.34 -19.47
N PRO A 26 9.52 -3.92 -19.18
CA PRO A 26 9.94 -4.17 -17.80
C PRO A 26 10.05 -2.86 -17.00
N ALA A 27 9.80 -2.94 -15.70
CA ALA A 27 10.02 -1.84 -14.77
C ALA A 27 11.51 -1.48 -14.71
N CYS A 28 11.81 -0.20 -14.50
CA CYS A 28 13.17 0.33 -14.38
C CYS A 28 13.24 1.43 -13.33
N THR A 29 14.43 1.62 -12.76
CA THR A 29 14.75 2.71 -11.84
C THR A 29 15.94 3.50 -12.41
N VAL A 30 16.17 4.70 -11.89
CA VAL A 30 17.32 5.52 -12.31
C VAL A 30 18.61 4.87 -11.79
N THR A 31 19.32 4.14 -12.64
CA THR A 31 20.63 3.54 -12.32
C THR A 31 21.81 4.38 -12.81
N SER A 32 21.61 5.25 -13.80
CA SER A 32 22.60 6.25 -14.26
C SER A 32 21.90 7.44 -14.93
N LEU A 33 22.31 8.66 -14.56
CA LEU A 33 21.76 9.91 -15.10
C LEU A 33 22.27 10.13 -16.54
N ILE A 34 21.39 10.58 -17.44
CA ILE A 34 21.77 11.00 -18.79
C ILE A 34 22.36 12.43 -18.70
N PRO A 35 23.57 12.71 -19.22
CA PRO A 35 24.14 14.05 -19.24
C PRO A 35 23.21 15.05 -19.95
N GLY A 36 22.92 16.20 -19.33
CA GLY A 36 22.04 17.23 -19.89
C GLY A 36 20.54 17.03 -19.63
N THR A 37 20.14 16.04 -18.83
CA THR A 37 18.78 15.99 -18.24
C THR A 37 18.73 16.90 -17.00
N PRO A 38 17.61 17.58 -16.70
CA PRO A 38 17.49 18.38 -15.48
C PRO A 38 17.79 17.49 -14.25
N SER A 39 18.75 17.94 -13.46
CA SER A 39 19.36 17.19 -12.35
C SER A 39 18.33 16.79 -11.28
N ALA A 40 18.40 15.54 -10.83
CA ALA A 40 17.86 15.01 -9.57
C ALA A 40 16.35 15.18 -9.24
N THR A 41 15.47 15.44 -10.21
CA THR A 41 14.04 15.66 -9.94
C THR A 41 13.18 14.39 -9.81
N THR A 42 13.71 13.21 -10.16
CA THR A 42 12.92 11.97 -10.33
C THR A 42 13.57 10.71 -9.73
N SER A 43 14.51 10.82 -8.80
CA SER A 43 15.19 9.64 -8.22
C SER A 43 14.23 8.66 -7.51
N SER A 44 13.05 9.14 -7.11
CA SER A 44 12.01 8.36 -6.44
C SER A 44 10.96 7.75 -7.38
N MET A 45 10.95 8.11 -8.67
CA MET A 45 9.97 7.58 -9.63
C MET A 45 10.48 6.28 -10.27
N MET A 46 9.68 5.24 -10.22
CA MET A 46 9.85 4.02 -11.01
C MET A 46 9.25 4.20 -12.40
N GLY A 47 10.03 3.89 -13.43
CA GLY A 47 9.60 3.96 -14.82
C GLY A 47 9.38 2.60 -15.45
N THR A 48 9.07 2.64 -16.74
CA THR A 48 8.95 1.47 -17.61
C THR A 48 9.86 1.65 -18.81
N CYS A 49 10.47 0.56 -19.26
CA CYS A 49 11.33 0.58 -20.43
C CYS A 49 10.54 0.79 -21.72
N TYR A 50 10.84 1.88 -22.42
CA TYR A 50 10.30 2.20 -23.73
C TYR A 50 11.42 2.63 -24.69
N SER A 51 11.17 2.54 -26.00
CA SER A 51 12.02 3.25 -26.95
C SER A 51 11.95 4.77 -26.66
N SER A 52 13.02 5.50 -26.97
CA SER A 52 13.06 6.96 -26.77
C SER A 52 11.93 7.69 -27.51
N ILE A 53 11.54 7.19 -28.69
CA ILE A 53 10.45 7.72 -29.50
C ILE A 53 9.11 7.42 -28.83
N SER A 54 8.84 6.16 -28.47
CA SER A 54 7.61 5.75 -27.81
C SER A 54 7.39 6.51 -26.50
N CYS A 55 8.44 6.70 -25.70
CA CYS A 55 8.36 7.46 -24.45
C CYS A 55 7.86 8.89 -24.70
N ARG A 56 8.41 9.59 -25.70
CA ARG A 56 7.99 10.95 -26.07
C ARG A 56 6.59 10.99 -26.67
N THR A 57 6.25 10.06 -27.56
CA THR A 57 4.93 9.98 -28.20
C THR A 57 3.81 9.75 -27.18
N LEU A 58 4.09 9.01 -26.10
CA LEU A 58 3.17 8.81 -24.98
C LEU A 58 3.19 9.97 -23.96
N GLY A 59 3.91 11.06 -24.26
CA GLY A 59 4.07 12.21 -23.38
C GLY A 59 4.81 11.89 -22.08
N GLY A 60 5.67 10.88 -22.08
CA GLY A 60 6.52 10.52 -20.95
C GLY A 60 7.86 11.26 -20.96
N VAL A 61 8.58 11.16 -19.84
CA VAL A 61 9.90 11.75 -19.64
C VAL A 61 10.92 10.62 -19.48
N ALA A 62 12.01 10.69 -20.24
CA ALA A 62 13.12 9.75 -20.13
C ALA A 62 14.02 10.16 -18.97
N ILE A 63 14.07 9.35 -17.91
CA ILE A 63 14.83 9.64 -16.67
C ILE A 63 16.10 8.78 -16.51
N GLY A 64 16.34 7.86 -17.44
CA GLY A 64 17.50 6.99 -17.43
C GLY A 64 17.54 6.10 -18.67
N LYS A 65 18.54 5.24 -18.78
CA LYS A 65 18.61 4.18 -19.78
C LYS A 65 18.14 2.86 -19.19
N CYS A 66 17.57 2.00 -20.03
CA CYS A 66 17.39 0.61 -19.68
C CYS A 66 17.55 -0.28 -20.91
N GLY A 67 18.23 -1.41 -20.77
CA GLY A 67 18.71 -2.16 -21.93
C GLY A 67 19.70 -1.36 -22.79
N VAL A 68 19.86 -1.74 -24.06
CA VAL A 68 20.88 -1.18 -24.96
C VAL A 68 20.45 0.14 -25.60
N SER A 69 19.20 0.23 -26.06
CA SER A 69 18.68 1.38 -26.84
C SER A 69 17.42 2.02 -26.24
N ASN A 70 16.89 1.49 -25.13
CA ASN A 70 15.67 1.99 -24.51
C ASN A 70 15.97 2.97 -23.37
N VAL A 71 14.94 3.73 -23.01
CA VAL A 71 14.96 4.68 -21.90
C VAL A 71 14.00 4.23 -20.81
N CYS A 72 14.35 4.55 -19.57
CA CYS A 72 13.44 4.44 -18.46
C CYS A 72 12.46 5.62 -18.52
N CYS A 73 11.21 5.33 -18.90
CA CYS A 73 10.19 6.34 -19.14
C CYS A 73 9.25 6.43 -17.95
N VAL A 74 8.96 7.65 -17.50
CA VAL A 74 7.95 7.95 -16.48
C VAL A 74 6.89 8.91 -17.02
N PHE A 75 5.71 8.93 -16.40
CA PHE A 75 4.57 9.74 -16.84
C PHE A 75 4.14 10.76 -15.78
N PRO A 76 4.98 11.78 -15.48
CA PRO A 76 4.59 12.85 -14.57
C PRO A 76 3.51 13.73 -15.21
N ARG A 77 2.50 14.08 -14.42
CA ARG A 77 1.39 14.95 -14.77
C ARG A 77 1.12 15.90 -13.61
N THR A 78 0.80 17.13 -13.93
CA THR A 78 0.49 18.16 -12.94
C THR A 78 -0.94 18.67 -13.13
N CYS A 79 -1.25 19.84 -12.59
CA CYS A 79 -2.60 20.39 -12.56
C CYS A 79 -3.24 20.45 -13.95
N ASP A 80 -4.52 20.11 -13.97
CA ASP A 80 -5.47 20.10 -15.09
C ASP A 80 -5.09 19.15 -16.24
N ALA A 81 -4.10 18.29 -16.02
CA ALA A 81 -3.73 17.27 -16.98
C ALA A 81 -4.72 16.11 -17.02
N VAL A 82 -4.71 15.41 -18.16
CA VAL A 82 -5.42 14.15 -18.37
C VAL A 82 -4.40 13.06 -18.68
N SER A 83 -4.58 11.88 -18.12
CA SER A 83 -3.75 10.70 -18.43
C SER A 83 -4.61 9.46 -18.59
N ALA A 84 -4.23 8.58 -19.52
CA ALA A 84 -4.72 7.20 -19.56
C ALA A 84 -3.58 6.20 -19.30
N MET A 85 -2.38 6.68 -18.99
CA MET A 85 -1.21 5.82 -18.79
C MET A 85 -1.31 5.10 -17.45
N ASN A 86 -0.96 3.83 -17.45
CA ASN A 86 -0.69 3.12 -16.21
C ASN A 86 0.59 3.69 -15.56
N SER A 87 0.65 3.72 -14.22
CA SER A 87 1.75 4.33 -13.46
C SER A 87 1.95 5.82 -13.77
N THR A 88 0.85 6.60 -13.76
CA THR A 88 0.90 8.06 -13.87
C THR A 88 1.34 8.66 -12.52
N TYR A 89 2.27 9.61 -12.53
CA TYR A 89 2.67 10.34 -11.32
C TYR A 89 1.97 11.69 -11.27
N PHE A 90 1.17 11.93 -10.22
CA PHE A 90 0.56 13.24 -9.97
C PHE A 90 1.50 14.09 -9.11
N THR A 91 2.02 15.16 -9.70
CA THR A 91 3.01 16.04 -9.04
C THR A 91 2.52 17.47 -8.89
N ASN A 92 3.02 18.17 -7.88
CA ASN A 92 2.84 19.63 -7.81
C ASN A 92 3.52 20.34 -9.00
N PRO A 93 3.07 21.54 -9.40
CA PRO A 93 3.61 22.25 -10.57
C PRO A 93 5.12 22.51 -10.53
N ALA A 94 5.68 22.62 -9.33
CA ALA A 94 7.10 22.91 -9.10
C ALA A 94 7.91 21.69 -8.61
N TYR A 95 7.34 20.47 -8.64
CA TYR A 95 7.99 19.28 -8.09
C TYR A 95 9.39 19.07 -8.72
N PRO A 96 10.45 18.80 -7.92
CA PRO A 96 10.45 18.40 -6.50
C PRO A 96 10.48 19.56 -5.50
N SER A 97 10.43 20.81 -5.97
CA SER A 97 10.37 21.97 -5.07
C SER A 97 8.99 22.08 -4.43
N PRO A 98 8.89 22.63 -3.20
CA PRO A 98 7.61 22.96 -2.61
C PRO A 98 6.80 23.93 -3.47
N TYR A 99 5.48 23.81 -3.42
CA TYR A 99 4.50 24.64 -4.10
C TYR A 99 3.69 25.43 -3.07
N ASN A 100 3.63 26.75 -3.24
CA ASN A 100 2.93 27.66 -2.34
C ASN A 100 1.69 28.31 -2.99
N GLY A 101 1.19 27.74 -4.09
CA GLY A 101 -0.01 28.24 -4.74
C GLY A 101 -1.28 27.90 -3.97
N THR A 102 -2.26 28.81 -4.04
CA THR A 102 -3.56 28.71 -3.37
C THR A 102 -4.66 28.49 -4.40
N THR A 103 -4.78 27.25 -4.88
CA THR A 103 -5.74 26.89 -5.92
C THR A 103 -6.09 25.40 -5.81
N SER A 104 -7.05 24.97 -6.63
CA SER A 104 -7.33 23.56 -6.84
C SER A 104 -6.44 23.01 -7.95
N CYS A 105 -5.63 21.99 -7.64
CA CYS A 105 -4.86 21.24 -8.63
C CYS A 105 -5.55 19.90 -8.90
N THR A 106 -6.00 19.66 -10.14
CA THR A 106 -6.76 18.47 -10.50
C THR A 106 -5.98 17.59 -11.49
N LEU A 107 -5.97 16.28 -11.31
CA LEU A 107 -5.55 15.31 -12.32
C LEU A 107 -6.74 14.42 -12.68
N THR A 108 -6.96 14.26 -13.98
CA THR A 108 -8.00 13.37 -14.52
C THR A 108 -7.33 12.12 -15.08
N VAL A 109 -7.65 10.95 -14.55
CA VAL A 109 -7.16 9.66 -15.04
C VAL A 109 -8.29 8.90 -15.71
N ASN A 110 -8.12 8.63 -16.99
CA ASN A 110 -8.95 7.71 -17.74
C ASN A 110 -8.42 6.28 -17.56
N ARG A 111 -9.34 5.33 -17.67
CA ARG A 111 -9.03 3.92 -17.70
C ARG A 111 -7.99 3.64 -18.79
N ALA A 112 -6.92 2.94 -18.42
CA ALA A 112 -5.88 2.54 -19.36
C ALA A 112 -6.46 1.60 -20.41
N ALA A 113 -5.98 1.74 -21.64
CA ALA A 113 -6.24 0.75 -22.68
C ALA A 113 -5.50 -0.55 -22.31
N SER A 114 -6.24 -1.53 -21.80
CA SER A 114 -5.75 -2.88 -21.50
C SER A 114 -6.69 -3.93 -22.11
N LEU A 115 -6.12 -5.10 -22.42
CA LEU A 115 -6.89 -6.29 -22.80
C LEU A 115 -7.75 -6.82 -21.65
N PHE A 116 -7.35 -6.53 -20.41
CA PHE A 116 -8.07 -6.94 -19.21
C PHE A 116 -8.75 -5.74 -18.55
N LYS A 117 -9.93 -6.00 -17.97
CA LYS A 117 -10.68 -4.98 -17.24
C LYS A 117 -9.87 -4.48 -16.05
N ILE A 118 -9.73 -3.16 -15.90
CA ILE A 118 -9.21 -2.54 -14.67
C ILE A 118 -10.28 -2.64 -13.57
N CYS A 119 -9.91 -3.13 -12.40
CA CYS A 119 -10.84 -3.26 -11.27
C CYS A 119 -10.50 -2.35 -10.10
N GLN A 120 -9.25 -1.87 -10.02
CA GLN A 120 -8.79 -1.16 -8.85
C GLN A 120 -7.70 -0.15 -9.23
N LEU A 121 -7.64 0.96 -8.52
CA LEU A 121 -6.52 1.88 -8.57
C LEU A 121 -5.75 1.78 -7.26
N ARG A 122 -4.42 1.80 -7.34
CA ARG A 122 -3.53 1.96 -6.19
C ARG A 122 -2.84 3.31 -6.28
N LEU A 123 -2.91 4.06 -5.19
CA LEU A 123 -2.25 5.33 -5.03
C LEU A 123 -1.10 5.12 -4.06
N ASP A 124 0.14 5.29 -4.52
CA ASP A 124 1.32 5.26 -3.66
C ASP A 124 1.79 6.71 -3.44
N PHE A 125 1.79 7.15 -2.18
CA PHE A 125 2.27 8.48 -1.79
C PHE A 125 3.79 8.45 -1.69
N VAL A 126 4.46 8.50 -2.84
CA VAL A 126 5.94 8.50 -2.92
C VAL A 126 6.51 9.68 -2.15
N ASP A 127 5.87 10.83 -2.29
CA ASP A 127 6.19 12.07 -1.60
C ASP A 127 4.89 12.81 -1.35
N PHE A 128 4.51 13.08 -0.11
CA PHE A 128 3.26 13.76 0.17
C PHE A 128 3.32 14.48 1.51
N GLU A 129 3.38 15.81 1.43
CA GLU A 129 3.22 16.72 2.54
C GLU A 129 2.44 17.95 2.07
N ILE A 130 1.24 18.11 2.61
CA ILE A 130 0.44 19.33 2.50
C ILE A 130 0.18 19.88 3.90
N ASN A 131 -0.47 21.04 4.05
CA ASN A 131 -0.74 21.58 5.38
C ASN A 131 -1.42 20.54 6.28
N ARG A 132 -0.98 20.48 7.54
CA ARG A 132 -1.48 19.54 8.54
C ARG A 132 -2.93 19.88 8.93
N PRO A 133 -3.69 18.90 9.44
CA PRO A 133 -5.02 19.16 9.95
C PRO A 133 -4.98 20.12 11.15
N VAL A 134 -6.05 20.88 11.33
CA VAL A 134 -6.31 21.63 12.56
C VAL A 134 -7.31 20.82 13.38
N MET A 135 -6.88 20.32 14.55
CA MET A 135 -7.69 19.44 15.41
C MET A 135 -8.29 18.24 14.66
N GLY A 136 -7.50 17.61 13.78
CA GLY A 136 -7.93 16.46 12.97
C GLY A 136 -8.67 16.79 11.67
N ASN A 137 -9.05 18.06 11.44
CA ASN A 137 -9.79 18.47 10.24
C ASN A 137 -8.89 19.00 9.13
N CYS A 138 -9.07 18.47 7.92
CA CYS A 138 -8.36 18.88 6.70
C CYS A 138 -9.06 20.05 5.98
N ASP A 139 -9.27 21.16 6.70
CA ASP A 139 -10.03 22.32 6.19
C ASP A 139 -9.18 23.24 5.31
N VAL A 140 -7.88 23.36 5.61
CA VAL A 140 -6.95 24.25 4.89
C VAL A 140 -6.51 23.62 3.58
N ASP A 141 -5.90 22.44 3.68
CA ASP A 141 -5.47 21.64 2.54
C ASP A 141 -6.08 20.25 2.63
N ARG A 142 -6.46 19.68 1.49
CA ARG A 142 -6.91 18.28 1.41
C ARG A 142 -6.65 17.69 0.04
N PHE A 143 -6.26 16.42 0.05
CA PHE A 143 -6.30 15.56 -1.12
C PHE A 143 -7.62 14.79 -1.12
N VAL A 144 -8.33 14.87 -2.24
CA VAL A 144 -9.63 14.23 -2.44
C VAL A 144 -9.65 13.48 -3.76
N VAL A 145 -10.46 12.42 -3.79
CA VAL A 145 -10.59 11.56 -4.97
C VAL A 145 -12.07 11.32 -5.28
N SER A 146 -12.39 11.15 -6.57
CA SER A 146 -13.75 10.84 -7.01
C SER A 146 -13.77 10.01 -8.30
N GLY A 147 -14.92 9.44 -8.64
CA GLY A 147 -15.12 8.62 -9.84
C GLY A 147 -14.97 7.11 -9.61
N GLN A 148 -14.77 6.69 -8.37
CA GLN A 148 -14.74 5.29 -7.95
C GLN A 148 -16.14 4.71 -7.69
N ASN A 149 -16.19 3.41 -7.39
CA ASN A 149 -17.44 2.78 -6.97
C ASN A 149 -18.03 3.47 -5.73
N SER A 150 -19.34 3.63 -5.65
CA SER A 150 -20.02 4.36 -4.56
C SER A 150 -19.81 3.72 -3.18
N ASN A 151 -19.53 2.42 -3.11
CA ASN A 151 -19.20 1.69 -1.88
C ASN A 151 -17.71 1.68 -1.54
N SER A 152 -16.84 2.16 -2.45
CA SER A 152 -15.41 2.33 -2.21
C SER A 152 -15.14 3.76 -1.71
N PHE A 153 -15.46 4.00 -0.45
CA PHE A 153 -15.21 5.30 0.16
C PHE A 153 -13.71 5.53 0.39
N VAL A 154 -13.20 6.67 -0.07
CA VAL A 154 -11.82 7.11 0.18
C VAL A 154 -11.90 8.45 0.92
N PRO A 155 -11.41 8.53 2.18
CA PRO A 155 -11.51 9.75 2.96
C PRO A 155 -10.58 10.84 2.41
N PRO A 156 -10.95 12.13 2.57
CA PRO A 156 -10.03 13.22 2.36
C PRO A 156 -8.85 13.12 3.33
N ILE A 157 -7.63 13.32 2.86
CA ILE A 157 -6.43 13.32 3.72
C ILE A 157 -5.61 14.60 3.59
N CYS A 158 -4.86 14.92 4.63
CA CYS A 158 -3.93 16.04 4.67
C CYS A 158 -2.73 15.73 5.57
N GLY A 159 -1.84 16.72 5.75
CA GLY A 159 -0.57 16.52 6.43
C GLY A 159 0.40 15.62 5.67
N ARG A 160 1.21 14.86 6.41
CA ARG A 160 2.30 14.05 5.84
C ARG A 160 1.93 12.58 5.75
N ASN A 161 1.96 12.02 4.53
CA ASN A 161 1.58 10.63 4.24
C ASN A 161 2.58 9.91 3.32
N SER A 162 3.78 10.45 3.13
CA SER A 162 4.85 9.81 2.36
C SER A 162 5.11 8.37 2.82
N GLY A 163 5.27 7.44 1.88
CA GLY A 163 5.50 6.02 2.14
C GLY A 163 4.24 5.21 2.45
N THR A 164 3.06 5.84 2.47
CA THR A 164 1.77 5.15 2.60
C THR A 164 1.11 4.95 1.23
N HIS A 165 -0.02 4.23 1.22
CA HIS A 165 -0.79 3.96 0.01
C HIS A 165 -2.29 3.90 0.29
N MET A 166 -3.08 3.97 -0.79
CA MET A 166 -4.52 3.75 -0.79
C MET A 166 -4.94 2.86 -1.97
N TYR A 167 -5.99 2.09 -1.79
CA TYR A 167 -6.69 1.36 -2.84
C TYR A 167 -8.09 1.91 -3.04
N MET A 168 -8.53 1.89 -4.28
CA MET A 168 -9.83 2.40 -4.73
C MET A 168 -10.42 1.41 -5.73
N ASP A 169 -11.61 0.90 -5.45
CA ASP A 169 -12.29 -0.04 -6.36
C ASP A 169 -13.04 0.72 -7.46
N VAL A 170 -12.82 0.29 -8.71
CA VAL A 170 -13.32 0.95 -9.92
C VAL A 170 -13.89 -0.05 -10.93
N ASP A 171 -14.22 -1.26 -10.50
CA ASP A 171 -14.75 -2.31 -11.35
C ASP A 171 -16.19 -2.04 -11.83
N GLY A 172 -16.95 -1.24 -11.09
CA GLY A 172 -18.29 -0.76 -11.49
C GLY A 172 -18.28 0.63 -12.12
N ALA A 173 -17.23 1.42 -11.93
CA ALA A 173 -17.15 2.80 -12.39
C ALA A 173 -16.53 2.93 -13.80
N GLN A 174 -17.07 3.78 -14.67
CA GLN A 174 -16.51 3.98 -16.01
C GLN A 174 -15.36 5.02 -16.06
N GLY A 175 -15.23 5.82 -15.00
CA GLY A 175 -14.35 6.98 -14.98
C GLY A 175 -15.00 8.22 -15.64
N PRO A 176 -14.24 9.32 -15.79
CA PRO A 176 -12.85 9.47 -15.36
C PRO A 176 -12.69 9.41 -13.83
N PHE A 177 -11.50 9.05 -13.39
CA PHE A 177 -11.09 9.09 -11.99
C PHE A 177 -10.39 10.42 -11.71
N ILE A 178 -10.85 11.17 -10.73
CA ILE A 178 -10.39 12.53 -10.49
C ILE A 178 -9.62 12.54 -9.17
N PHE A 179 -8.41 13.10 -9.20
CA PHE A 179 -7.54 13.29 -8.04
C PHE A 179 -7.30 14.78 -7.88
N ARG A 180 -7.55 15.33 -6.70
CA ARG A 180 -7.54 16.78 -6.52
C ARG A 180 -6.86 17.15 -5.22
N VAL A 181 -5.84 18.01 -5.31
CA VAL A 181 -5.25 18.69 -4.16
C VAL A 181 -5.88 20.08 -4.09
N ILE A 182 -6.63 20.33 -3.03
CA ILE A 182 -7.25 21.63 -2.75
C ILE A 182 -6.38 22.31 -1.70
N THR A 183 -5.94 23.53 -1.98
CA THR A 183 -5.09 24.29 -1.07
C THR A 183 -5.69 25.66 -0.77
N ASN A 184 -5.47 26.13 0.45
CA ASN A 184 -5.85 27.47 0.88
C ASN A 184 -4.75 28.10 1.74
N GLY A 185 -4.50 29.40 1.55
CA GLY A 185 -3.47 30.13 2.28
C GLY A 185 -2.03 29.67 2.03
N PRO A 186 -1.04 30.27 2.71
CA PRO A 186 0.35 29.90 2.56
C PRO A 186 0.62 28.46 3.04
N GLY A 187 1.61 27.81 2.45
CA GLY A 187 2.02 26.45 2.82
C GLY A 187 3.11 25.92 1.90
N TYR A 188 4.03 25.13 2.46
CA TYR A 188 5.10 24.48 1.72
C TYR A 188 4.66 23.06 1.33
N ARG A 189 3.94 22.95 0.21
CA ARG A 189 3.32 21.69 -0.19
C ARG A 189 4.17 20.95 -1.20
N ARG A 190 4.35 19.66 -1.01
CA ARG A 190 5.05 18.80 -1.96
C ARG A 190 4.27 17.52 -2.14
N TRP A 191 3.96 17.16 -3.39
CA TRP A 191 3.34 15.88 -3.67
C TRP A 191 3.86 15.24 -4.95
N ASN A 192 4.00 13.92 -4.89
CA ASN A 192 4.27 13.00 -5.96
C ASN A 192 3.53 11.69 -5.62
N ILE A 193 2.40 11.47 -6.28
CA ILE A 193 1.51 10.33 -6.04
C ILE A 193 1.54 9.44 -7.26
N GLN A 194 1.99 8.20 -7.13
CA GLN A 194 1.95 7.22 -8.21
C GLN A 194 0.56 6.58 -8.27
N ILE A 195 -0.09 6.63 -9.42
CA ILE A 195 -1.41 6.05 -9.66
C ILE A 195 -1.24 4.85 -10.59
N THR A 196 -1.45 3.66 -10.03
CA THR A 196 -1.36 2.38 -10.72
C THR A 196 -2.75 1.81 -10.97
N GLN A 197 -3.04 1.44 -12.22
CA GLN A 197 -4.28 0.79 -12.63
C GLN A 197 -4.09 -0.73 -12.59
N ILE A 198 -4.89 -1.41 -11.76
CA ILE A 198 -4.77 -2.84 -11.47
C ILE A 198 -5.91 -3.59 -12.16
N GLU A 199 -5.52 -4.54 -13.00
CA GLU A 199 -6.44 -5.44 -13.70
C GLU A 199 -7.17 -6.39 -12.73
N CYS A 200 -8.39 -6.78 -13.07
CA CYS A 200 -9.21 -7.66 -12.25
C CYS A 200 -8.57 -9.03 -11.98
N THR A 201 -7.77 -9.51 -12.93
CA THR A 201 -7.07 -10.81 -12.87
C THR A 201 -5.72 -10.70 -12.18
N ASN A 202 -5.29 -9.50 -11.76
CA ASN A 202 -3.99 -9.30 -11.15
C ASN A 202 -3.97 -9.84 -9.70
N PRO A 203 -3.06 -10.77 -9.35
CA PRO A 203 -2.99 -11.35 -8.00
C PRO A 203 -2.56 -10.37 -6.91
N SER A 204 -2.02 -9.21 -7.29
CA SER A 204 -1.67 -8.12 -6.36
C SER A 204 -2.86 -7.20 -6.04
N LYS A 205 -4.06 -7.45 -6.59
CA LYS A 205 -5.28 -6.72 -6.26
C LYS A 205 -5.61 -6.86 -4.76
N ALA A 206 -5.93 -5.76 -4.12
CA ALA A 206 -6.44 -5.75 -2.75
C ALA A 206 -7.88 -6.33 -2.70
N PRO A 207 -8.30 -6.97 -1.60
CA PRO A 207 -9.70 -7.32 -1.41
C PRO A 207 -10.59 -6.07 -1.50
N SER A 208 -11.82 -6.25 -1.97
CA SER A 208 -12.76 -5.14 -2.15
C SER A 208 -13.03 -4.41 -0.84
N ASN A 209 -13.12 -3.08 -0.91
CA ASN A 209 -13.34 -2.15 0.21
C ASN A 209 -12.21 -2.10 1.26
N CYS A 210 -11.03 -2.64 0.96
CA CYS A 210 -9.82 -2.38 1.74
C CYS A 210 -9.18 -1.07 1.26
N LEU A 211 -9.12 -0.04 2.10
CA LEU A 211 -8.44 1.21 1.75
C LEU A 211 -6.92 1.02 1.75
N GLN A 212 -6.40 0.19 2.65
CA GLN A 212 -5.00 -0.22 2.66
C GLN A 212 -4.89 -1.73 2.57
N TYR A 213 -3.87 -2.21 1.86
CA TYR A 213 -3.58 -3.63 1.74
C TYR A 213 -2.09 -3.88 1.85
N TYR A 214 -1.71 -4.68 2.84
CA TYR A 214 -0.34 -5.08 3.12
C TYR A 214 -0.14 -6.56 2.78
N THR A 215 1.06 -6.88 2.31
CA THR A 215 1.47 -8.23 1.92
C THR A 215 2.78 -8.59 2.61
N GLY A 216 3.09 -9.88 2.68
CA GLY A 216 4.28 -10.39 3.35
C GLY A 216 4.01 -10.80 4.80
N PRO A 217 4.94 -11.56 5.40
CA PRO A 217 4.76 -12.12 6.74
C PRO A 217 4.94 -11.09 7.85
N SER A 218 5.51 -9.91 7.57
CA SER A 218 5.66 -8.84 8.54
C SER A 218 5.78 -7.47 7.86
N GLY A 219 5.55 -6.43 8.64
CA GLY A 219 5.67 -5.05 8.18
C GLY A 219 5.21 -4.05 9.24
N ALA A 220 5.07 -2.78 8.83
CA ALA A 220 4.54 -1.73 9.67
C ALA A 220 3.44 -0.95 8.94
N PHE A 221 2.49 -0.43 9.70
CA PHE A 221 1.38 0.39 9.21
C PHE A 221 1.02 1.45 10.24
N SER A 222 0.40 2.54 9.79
CA SER A 222 0.05 3.66 10.66
C SER A 222 -1.24 4.33 10.24
N SER A 223 -1.80 5.14 11.14
CA SER A 223 -2.84 6.10 10.76
C SER A 223 -2.30 7.10 9.73
N PHE A 224 -3.19 7.71 8.96
CA PHE A 224 -2.82 8.87 8.14
C PHE A 224 -2.30 10.01 9.02
N ASN A 225 -1.41 10.83 8.46
CA ASN A 225 -0.74 11.94 9.14
C ASN A 225 0.00 11.53 10.43
N TYR A 226 0.55 10.31 10.50
CA TYR A 226 1.30 9.85 11.67
C TYR A 226 2.74 10.36 11.74
N GLU A 227 3.38 10.83 10.66
CA GLU A 227 4.80 11.22 10.71
C GLU A 227 4.99 12.64 11.31
N THR A 228 5.88 12.80 12.31
CA THR A 228 6.21 14.10 12.96
C THR A 228 7.15 14.97 12.13
N SER A 229 8.20 14.36 11.55
CA SER A 229 9.22 15.10 10.81
C SER A 229 8.56 15.80 9.63
N GLN A 230 8.60 17.12 9.60
CA GLN A 230 8.34 17.86 8.37
C GLN A 230 9.56 17.76 7.47
N PHE A 231 9.42 18.09 6.19
CA PHE A 231 10.58 18.48 5.41
C PHE A 231 11.26 19.67 6.10
N GLN A 232 12.40 19.42 6.75
CA GLN A 232 13.30 20.51 7.14
C GLN A 232 13.84 21.13 5.86
N ASP A 233 13.34 22.31 5.50
CA ASP A 233 14.03 23.14 4.53
C ASP A 233 15.29 23.71 5.22
N PHE A 234 16.43 23.59 4.53
CA PHE A 234 17.75 24.07 4.97
C PHE A 234 17.85 25.61 4.85
N SER A 235 16.76 26.32 5.14
CA SER A 235 16.61 27.77 4.99
C SER A 235 16.27 28.49 6.31
N SER A 236 16.15 27.78 7.45
CA SER A 236 16.00 28.45 8.75
C SER A 236 17.36 28.81 9.37
N THR A 237 18.13 29.66 8.71
CA THR A 237 19.34 30.30 9.29
C THR A 237 19.00 31.41 10.31
N ASN A 238 18.06 31.15 11.21
CA ASN A 238 17.85 31.98 12.40
C ASN A 238 17.40 31.10 13.59
N PRO A 239 18.35 30.61 14.41
CA PRO A 239 18.05 29.94 15.68
C PRO A 239 17.77 30.94 16.83
N SER A 240 17.54 32.23 16.53
CA SER A 240 17.56 33.33 17.50
C SER A 240 16.18 33.73 18.05
N SER A 241 15.23 32.80 18.10
CA SER A 241 14.12 32.89 19.03
C SER A 241 13.97 31.54 19.75
N GLY A 242 14.25 31.50 21.05
CA GLY A 242 14.09 30.34 21.93
C GLY A 242 12.64 29.86 22.12
N GLN A 243 11.78 30.01 21.11
CA GLN A 243 10.61 29.18 20.94
C GLN A 243 11.08 27.93 20.21
N SER A 244 10.97 26.77 20.84
CA SER A 244 10.91 25.49 20.15
C SER A 244 10.04 25.68 18.89
N GLN A 245 10.64 25.66 17.69
CA GLN A 245 9.88 25.40 16.48
C GLN A 245 9.22 24.04 16.72
N GLY A 246 7.98 24.09 17.20
CA GLY A 246 7.28 22.97 17.77
C GLY A 246 7.29 21.85 16.76
N ILE A 247 7.56 20.64 17.23
CA ILE A 247 7.08 19.45 16.55
C ILE A 247 5.61 19.74 16.27
N LEU A 248 5.23 19.98 15.02
CA LEU A 248 3.81 20.07 14.70
C LEU A 248 3.24 18.71 15.06
N ASP A 249 2.39 18.68 16.09
CA ASP A 249 1.83 17.45 16.62
C ASP A 249 0.96 16.81 15.53
N ALA A 250 1.58 15.90 14.78
CA ALA A 250 0.86 15.04 13.86
C ALA A 250 -0.21 14.28 14.64
N THR A 251 -1.45 14.39 14.17
CA THR A 251 -2.63 13.75 14.74
C THR A 251 -3.29 12.90 13.67
N TYR A 252 -4.02 11.86 14.08
CA TYR A 252 -4.94 11.21 13.14
C TYR A 252 -6.04 12.18 12.71
N LEU A 253 -6.71 11.86 11.59
CA LEU A 253 -7.75 12.72 11.04
C LEU A 253 -9.12 12.36 11.61
N ASN A 254 -10.01 13.34 11.62
CA ASN A 254 -11.41 13.18 12.00
C ASN A 254 -12.23 12.47 10.92
N GLY A 255 -13.32 11.84 11.34
CA GLY A 255 -14.36 11.28 10.46
C GLY A 255 -13.86 10.14 9.58
N LEU A 256 -12.88 9.36 10.06
CA LEU A 256 -12.36 8.22 9.33
C LEU A 256 -13.15 6.95 9.66
N ASP A 257 -13.37 6.12 8.66
CA ASP A 257 -13.82 4.75 8.81
C ASP A 257 -13.25 3.94 7.64
N TYR A 258 -12.17 3.21 7.88
CA TYR A 258 -11.52 2.44 6.82
C TYR A 258 -10.91 1.13 7.29
N ALA A 259 -10.90 0.16 6.37
CA ALA A 259 -10.28 -1.13 6.56
C ALA A 259 -8.84 -1.15 6.04
N ILE A 260 -7.96 -1.75 6.83
CA ILE A 260 -6.57 -2.07 6.55
C ILE A 260 -6.48 -3.59 6.52
N CYS A 261 -6.28 -4.14 5.34
CA CYS A 261 -6.28 -5.57 5.12
C CYS A 261 -4.86 -6.10 5.01
N PHE A 262 -4.64 -7.34 5.44
CA PHE A 262 -3.36 -8.01 5.31
C PHE A 262 -3.56 -9.34 4.60
N ARG A 263 -2.71 -9.61 3.60
CA ARG A 263 -2.73 -10.90 2.90
C ARG A 263 -2.28 -11.99 3.86
N LYS A 264 -3.13 -12.96 4.14
CA LYS A 264 -2.74 -14.17 4.89
C LYS A 264 -1.79 -15.00 4.03
N GLU A 265 -0.52 -15.06 4.43
CA GLU A 265 0.51 -15.77 3.68
C GLU A 265 0.39 -17.29 3.89
N ASN A 266 0.82 -18.07 2.89
CA ASN A 266 0.75 -19.52 2.97
C ASN A 266 1.58 -20.05 4.17
N GLY A 267 0.98 -20.95 4.96
CA GLY A 267 1.61 -21.50 6.16
C GLY A 267 1.51 -20.64 7.42
N PHE A 268 0.81 -19.50 7.38
CA PHE A 268 0.58 -18.63 8.52
C PHE A 268 -0.89 -18.61 8.96
N CYS A 269 -1.14 -18.70 10.26
CA CYS A 269 -2.49 -18.91 10.81
C CYS A 269 -3.01 -17.75 11.67
N THR A 270 -2.12 -17.03 12.36
CA THR A 270 -2.47 -15.88 13.22
C THR A 270 -1.58 -14.68 12.90
N GLN A 271 -1.97 -13.48 13.35
CA GLN A 271 -1.18 -12.26 13.17
C GLN A 271 -1.05 -11.49 14.48
N SER A 272 0.18 -11.21 14.90
CA SER A 272 0.48 -10.38 16.06
C SER A 272 0.64 -8.92 15.63
N TYR A 273 0.01 -8.01 16.37
CA TYR A 273 0.21 -6.56 16.26
C TYR A 273 0.94 -6.04 17.49
N SER A 274 1.95 -5.20 17.30
CA SER A 274 2.72 -4.63 18.41
C SER A 274 3.14 -3.19 18.14
N VAL A 275 3.34 -2.44 19.22
CA VAL A 275 4.02 -1.14 19.19
C VAL A 275 5.52 -1.42 19.22
N ASN A 276 6.27 -0.92 18.23
CA ASN A 276 7.68 -1.31 18.02
C ASN A 276 8.68 -0.27 18.55
N SER A 277 8.24 0.80 19.23
CA SER A 277 9.16 1.75 19.83
C SER A 277 8.58 2.50 21.03
N THR A 278 9.45 2.89 21.95
CA THR A 278 9.17 3.83 23.05
C THR A 278 9.02 5.27 22.59
N PHE A 279 9.39 5.59 21.34
CA PHE A 279 9.43 6.95 20.79
C PHE A 279 8.26 7.28 19.85
N THR A 280 7.41 6.30 19.53
CA THR A 280 6.24 6.45 18.66
C THR A 280 5.00 6.22 19.50
N PRO A 281 4.31 7.28 19.97
CA PRO A 281 3.15 7.10 20.83
C PRO A 281 2.04 6.38 20.06
N PHE A 282 1.49 5.34 20.67
CA PHE A 282 0.12 4.94 20.40
C PHE A 282 -0.77 5.88 21.22
N GLU A 283 -1.70 6.57 20.58
CA GLU A 283 -2.65 7.43 21.28
C GLU A 283 -3.93 7.58 20.44
N ILE A 284 -5.02 7.03 20.95
CA ILE A 284 -6.36 7.21 20.36
C ILE A 284 -7.28 7.69 21.47
N VAL A 285 -7.80 8.90 21.34
CA VAL A 285 -8.49 9.59 22.43
C VAL A 285 -9.97 9.23 22.44
N ASN A 286 -10.54 8.95 23.61
CA ASN A 286 -11.97 8.74 23.79
C ASN A 286 -12.55 9.70 24.83
N ILE A 287 -13.12 10.80 24.35
CA ILE A 287 -13.76 11.83 25.15
C ILE A 287 -15.24 11.91 24.74
N GLY A 288 -16.13 11.73 25.71
CA GLY A 288 -17.57 11.80 25.49
C GLY A 288 -18.10 13.22 25.31
N PRO A 289 -19.40 13.38 24.99
CA PRO A 289 -20.04 14.68 24.70
C PRO A 289 -19.89 15.76 25.77
N ASN A 290 -19.73 15.38 27.04
CA ASN A 290 -19.58 16.33 28.15
C ASN A 290 -18.10 16.67 28.43
N ASN A 291 -17.21 16.45 27.45
CA ASN A 291 -15.75 16.55 27.61
C ASN A 291 -15.17 15.65 28.72
N SER A 292 -15.89 14.60 29.10
CA SER A 292 -15.42 13.60 30.07
C SER A 292 -14.77 12.43 29.34
N PRO A 293 -13.54 12.03 29.70
CA PRO A 293 -12.94 10.83 29.17
C PRO A 293 -13.75 9.59 29.61
N THR A 294 -13.83 8.56 28.75
CA THR A 294 -14.56 7.31 29.05
C THR A 294 -13.81 6.41 30.04
N PHE A 295 -12.51 6.63 30.19
CA PHE A 295 -11.58 6.01 31.14
C PHE A 295 -10.30 6.86 31.21
N ASP A 296 -9.36 6.53 32.09
CA ASP A 296 -8.04 7.17 32.13
C ASP A 296 -7.30 7.01 30.79
N GLN A 297 -7.16 8.10 30.03
CA GLN A 297 -6.54 8.07 28.69
C GLN A 297 -5.03 7.80 28.74
N SER A 298 -4.40 7.88 29.91
CA SER A 298 -2.97 7.61 30.08
C SER A 298 -2.61 6.12 30.07
N VAL A 299 -3.60 5.24 29.94
CA VAL A 299 -3.43 3.78 29.94
C VAL A 299 -4.07 3.13 28.70
N ALA A 300 -3.92 1.81 28.55
CA ALA A 300 -4.59 1.03 27.52
C ALA A 300 -6.11 0.98 27.74
N GLY A 301 -6.87 1.34 26.72
CA GLY A 301 -8.31 1.11 26.60
C GLY A 301 -8.60 -0.06 25.67
N ALA A 302 -9.52 -0.93 26.08
CA ALA A 302 -10.04 -1.99 25.23
C ALA A 302 -11.56 -2.18 25.42
N GLY A 303 -12.23 -2.58 24.36
CA GLY A 303 -13.66 -2.90 24.35
C GLY A 303 -14.59 -1.73 24.04
N LEU A 304 -15.88 -2.05 23.94
CA LEU A 304 -16.91 -1.14 23.40
C LEU A 304 -17.19 0.10 24.27
N ILE A 305 -17.00 0.00 25.59
CA ILE A 305 -17.33 1.09 26.51
C ILE A 305 -16.18 2.11 26.59
N ARG A 306 -14.94 1.63 26.71
CA ARG A 306 -13.76 2.50 26.78
C ARG A 306 -13.45 3.13 25.42
N CYS A 307 -13.57 2.35 24.36
CA CYS A 307 -13.27 2.76 22.99
C CYS A 307 -14.57 2.90 22.17
N ALA A 308 -15.47 3.74 22.67
CA ALA A 308 -16.81 3.94 22.12
C ALA A 308 -16.83 4.84 20.89
N TYR A 309 -15.91 5.82 20.82
CA TYR A 309 -15.84 6.84 19.78
C TYR A 309 -14.74 6.49 18.77
N ASP A 310 -13.49 6.74 19.14
CA ASP A 310 -12.33 6.50 18.28
C ASP A 310 -11.67 5.17 18.63
N TYR A 311 -11.29 4.38 17.66
CA TYR A 311 -10.63 3.11 17.92
C TYR A 311 -9.93 2.54 16.71
N ILE A 312 -8.91 1.73 16.99
CA ILE A 312 -8.47 0.69 16.06
C ILE A 312 -9.06 -0.64 16.50
N GLN A 313 -9.75 -1.33 15.59
CA GLN A 313 -10.28 -2.67 15.83
C GLN A 313 -9.31 -3.71 15.31
N LEU A 314 -8.84 -4.61 16.18
CA LEU A 314 -7.96 -5.73 15.87
C LEU A 314 -8.58 -7.01 16.44
N ASN A 315 -8.66 -8.10 15.66
CA ASN A 315 -9.31 -9.35 16.09
C ASN A 315 -10.72 -9.13 16.70
N GLY A 316 -11.50 -8.20 16.14
CA GLY A 316 -12.85 -7.86 16.63
C GLY A 316 -12.90 -7.00 17.92
N VAL A 317 -11.77 -6.71 18.56
CA VAL A 317 -11.70 -5.88 19.77
C VAL A 317 -11.29 -4.45 19.42
N ARG A 318 -11.97 -3.47 20.00
CA ARG A 318 -11.64 -2.04 19.85
C ARG A 318 -10.56 -1.64 20.86
N PHE A 319 -9.54 -0.92 20.41
CA PHE A 319 -8.42 -0.43 21.22
C PHE A 319 -8.28 1.09 21.11
N CYS A 320 -7.94 1.72 22.23
CA CYS A 320 -7.76 3.15 22.37
C CYS A 320 -6.88 3.47 23.61
N GLY A 321 -6.73 4.75 23.96
CA GLY A 321 -5.84 5.21 25.03
C GLY A 321 -4.39 5.36 24.56
N SER A 322 -3.45 5.40 25.49
CA SER A 322 -2.02 5.68 25.22
C SER A 322 -1.13 4.43 25.04
N ARG A 323 -1.74 3.24 25.18
CA ARG A 323 -1.06 1.94 25.08
C ARG A 323 -1.94 0.94 24.34
N LEU A 324 -1.34 0.04 23.59
CA LEU A 324 -2.03 -1.08 22.95
C LEU A 324 -1.97 -2.31 23.86
N ASN A 325 -3.07 -2.71 24.49
CA ASN A 325 -3.10 -3.91 25.32
C ASN A 325 -4.53 -4.47 25.48
N LEU A 326 -4.70 -5.79 25.30
CA LEU A 326 -5.98 -6.49 25.50
C LEU A 326 -6.43 -6.51 26.97
N LEU A 327 -5.50 -6.54 27.91
CA LEU A 327 -5.75 -6.58 29.36
C LEU A 327 -5.87 -5.18 29.97
N GLY A 328 -6.06 -4.14 29.15
CA GLY A 328 -6.19 -2.74 29.56
C GLY A 328 -7.32 -2.45 30.58
N ILE A 329 -8.14 -3.44 30.89
CA ILE A 329 -9.23 -3.32 31.85
C ILE A 329 -8.76 -3.60 33.29
N ASN A 330 -7.85 -4.55 33.58
CA ASN A 330 -7.70 -5.05 34.96
C ASN A 330 -6.31 -5.48 35.49
N GLN A 331 -5.26 -5.72 34.70
CA GLN A 331 -4.00 -6.25 35.30
C GLN A 331 -2.66 -5.64 34.86
N ASN A 332 -2.57 -4.85 33.78
CA ASN A 332 -1.39 -4.01 33.46
C ASN A 332 -1.69 -3.03 32.31
N ALA A 333 -2.62 -2.10 32.53
CA ALA A 333 -3.01 -1.15 31.48
C ALA A 333 -1.91 -0.12 31.12
N ASN A 334 -0.87 0.01 31.95
CA ASN A 334 0.19 1.02 31.79
C ASN A 334 1.27 0.64 30.77
N GLN A 335 1.18 -0.55 30.17
CA GLN A 335 2.19 -1.09 29.27
C GLN A 335 1.54 -1.62 27.99
N ASP A 336 2.25 -1.49 26.87
CA ASP A 336 1.90 -2.13 25.63
C ASP A 336 2.05 -3.66 25.74
N ALA A 337 1.17 -4.39 25.09
CA ALA A 337 1.23 -5.84 24.94
C ALA A 337 0.78 -6.21 23.51
N PRO A 338 1.42 -7.22 22.88
CA PRO A 338 1.00 -7.67 21.55
C PRO A 338 -0.46 -8.12 21.53
N VAL A 339 -1.18 -7.75 20.47
CA VAL A 339 -2.54 -8.23 20.20
C VAL A 339 -2.48 -9.29 19.12
N VAL A 340 -2.98 -10.50 19.40
CA VAL A 340 -2.97 -11.60 18.44
C VAL A 340 -4.35 -11.75 17.79
N ASP A 341 -4.36 -11.72 16.47
CA ASP A 341 -5.50 -11.98 15.60
C ASP A 341 -5.51 -13.44 15.17
N THR A 342 -6.55 -14.15 15.60
CA THR A 342 -6.79 -15.56 15.34
C THR A 342 -7.90 -15.77 14.32
N GLY A 343 -8.27 -14.73 13.58
CA GLY A 343 -9.31 -14.77 12.56
C GLY A 343 -9.04 -15.85 11.51
N THR A 344 -10.09 -16.60 11.17
CA THR A 344 -10.05 -17.61 10.11
C THR A 344 -10.01 -16.97 8.72
N GLY A 345 -10.67 -15.82 8.56
CA GLY A 345 -10.66 -15.02 7.33
C GLY A 345 -9.36 -14.22 7.12
N PRO A 346 -9.36 -13.28 6.15
CA PRO A 346 -8.27 -12.31 6.02
C PRO A 346 -8.05 -11.55 7.32
N PHE A 347 -6.80 -11.21 7.64
CA PHE A 347 -6.53 -10.32 8.78
C PHE A 347 -6.95 -8.91 8.38
N ILE A 348 -7.73 -8.26 9.25
CA ILE A 348 -8.27 -6.92 8.99
C ILE A 348 -8.14 -6.10 10.28
N ALA A 349 -7.51 -4.93 10.16
CA ALA A 349 -7.64 -3.86 11.11
C ALA A 349 -8.63 -2.82 10.57
N ARG A 350 -9.47 -2.24 11.43
CA ARG A 350 -10.38 -1.14 11.05
C ARG A 350 -10.12 0.04 11.94
N PHE A 351 -9.84 1.22 11.37
CA PHE A 351 -9.72 2.44 12.15
C PHE A 351 -10.97 3.30 11.98
N VAL A 352 -11.50 3.76 13.10
CA VAL A 352 -12.65 4.66 13.17
C VAL A 352 -12.30 5.86 14.04
N SER A 353 -12.62 7.06 13.56
CA SER A 353 -12.57 8.30 14.33
C SER A 353 -13.85 9.11 14.16
N ASP A 354 -14.25 9.77 15.24
CA ASP A 354 -15.31 10.77 15.24
C ASP A 354 -14.81 12.12 14.70
N ALA A 355 -15.60 13.18 14.86
CA ALA A 355 -15.27 14.50 14.36
C ALA A 355 -14.90 15.51 15.47
N ARG A 356 -14.34 15.04 16.59
CA ARG A 356 -14.15 15.87 17.79
C ARG A 356 -12.71 15.94 18.26
N ASN A 357 -12.21 14.85 18.84
CA ASN A 357 -10.94 14.86 19.57
C ASN A 357 -9.97 13.92 18.89
N VAL A 358 -8.75 14.41 18.67
CA VAL A 358 -7.69 13.63 18.05
C VAL A 358 -6.48 13.57 18.96
N GLY A 359 -5.79 12.43 18.93
CA GLY A 359 -4.48 12.22 19.51
C GLY A 359 -3.46 11.88 18.42
N ARG A 360 -2.33 11.32 18.84
CA ARG A 360 -1.22 10.94 17.95
C ARG A 360 -1.61 9.97 16.84
N GLY A 361 -2.48 9.01 17.14
CA GLY A 361 -2.83 7.89 16.27
C GLY A 361 -2.01 6.66 16.59
N PHE A 362 -1.72 5.84 15.59
CA PHE A 362 -1.00 4.59 15.81
C PHE A 362 0.05 4.38 14.72
N ARG A 363 1.15 3.74 15.11
CA ARG A 363 2.07 3.04 14.20
C ARG A 363 2.39 1.68 14.81
N LEU A 364 1.92 0.64 14.14
CA LEU A 364 2.01 -0.72 14.61
C LEU A 364 2.86 -1.54 13.65
N SER A 365 3.55 -2.53 14.19
CA SER A 365 4.11 -3.63 13.42
C SER A 365 3.14 -4.79 13.41
N PHE A 366 3.03 -5.46 12.26
CA PHE A 366 2.36 -6.75 12.17
C PHE A 366 3.37 -7.85 11.89
N GLN A 367 3.14 -9.02 12.46
CA GLN A 367 3.90 -10.24 12.20
C GLN A 367 2.95 -11.43 12.16
N GLN A 368 2.90 -12.12 11.03
CA GLN A 368 2.16 -13.36 10.90
C GLN A 368 2.94 -14.48 11.59
N ASN A 369 2.22 -15.31 12.34
CA ASN A 369 2.78 -16.45 13.03
C ASN A 369 2.48 -17.73 12.24
N PRO A 370 3.47 -18.62 12.07
CA PRO A 370 3.27 -19.90 11.41
C PRO A 370 2.12 -20.67 12.03
N CYS A 371 1.40 -21.43 11.21
CA CYS A 371 0.47 -22.41 11.72
C CYS A 371 1.18 -23.35 12.70
N GLY A 372 0.60 -23.53 13.89
CA GLY A 372 1.10 -24.54 14.82
C GLY A 372 1.09 -25.93 14.15
N PRO A 373 1.85 -26.91 14.67
CA PRO A 373 1.71 -28.28 14.19
C PRO A 373 0.24 -28.66 14.26
N MET A 374 -0.32 -29.16 13.15
CA MET A 374 -1.64 -29.79 13.15
C MET A 374 -1.54 -30.94 14.15
N SER A 375 -1.93 -30.71 15.40
CA SER A 375 -2.20 -31.81 16.29
C SER A 375 -3.39 -32.52 15.69
N ILE A 376 -3.13 -33.64 15.03
CA ILE A 376 -4.13 -34.69 14.92
C ILE A 376 -4.46 -34.97 16.38
N GLN A 377 -5.58 -34.42 16.87
CA GLN A 377 -6.19 -34.82 18.13
C GLN A 377 -6.65 -36.26 17.94
N ARG A 378 -5.69 -37.19 17.91
CA ARG A 378 -5.94 -38.59 18.19
C ARG A 378 -6.23 -38.58 19.68
N GLY A 379 -7.51 -38.69 20.03
CA GLY A 379 -7.96 -38.68 21.40
C GLY A 379 -7.21 -39.76 22.17
N ASP A 380 -6.28 -39.35 23.03
CA ASP A 380 -5.63 -40.25 23.95
C ASP A 380 -6.53 -40.43 25.17
N HIS A 381 -7.21 -41.56 25.21
CA HIS A 381 -7.38 -42.28 26.46
C HIS A 381 -7.20 -43.78 26.21
N ILE A 382 -6.17 -44.30 26.91
CA ILE A 382 -6.01 -45.65 27.47
C ILE A 382 -4.97 -46.57 26.78
N ASN A 383 -3.90 -46.79 27.56
CA ASN A 383 -3.01 -47.95 27.70
C ASN A 383 -1.97 -48.27 26.60
N GLY A 384 -0.72 -47.98 26.97
CA GLY A 384 0.35 -48.99 27.04
C GLY A 384 0.94 -49.43 25.71
N CYS A 385 2.03 -48.79 25.30
CA CYS A 385 3.16 -49.48 24.65
C CYS A 385 4.41 -48.62 24.73
N THR A 386 5.40 -49.11 25.46
CA THR A 386 6.76 -48.59 25.59
C THR A 386 7.49 -48.73 24.26
N PHE A 387 7.96 -47.63 23.66
CA PHE A 387 8.92 -47.70 22.56
C PHE A 387 10.35 -47.65 23.12
N ILE A 388 11.03 -48.80 23.06
CA ILE A 388 12.47 -48.90 23.25
C ILE A 388 13.11 -48.38 21.95
N GLY A 389 13.78 -47.24 22.00
CA GLY A 389 14.54 -46.70 20.88
C GLY A 389 15.82 -47.50 20.66
N SER A 390 15.91 -48.25 19.57
CA SER A 390 17.18 -48.72 19.04
C SER A 390 17.71 -47.71 18.00
N LYS A 391 18.90 -47.20 18.31
CA LYS A 391 19.82 -46.49 17.41
C LYS A 391 19.89 -47.18 16.05
N LEU A 392 19.69 -46.44 14.97
CA LEU A 392 20.17 -46.83 13.63
C LEU A 392 21.25 -45.82 13.22
N GLU A 393 22.50 -46.24 13.42
CA GLU A 393 23.68 -45.60 12.88
C GLU A 393 23.75 -45.82 11.38
N SER A 394 24.00 -44.74 10.63
CA SER A 394 24.33 -44.79 9.22
C SER A 394 25.69 -45.45 9.01
N LYS A 395 25.74 -46.57 8.27
CA LYS A 395 26.97 -47.04 7.63
C LYS A 395 26.73 -47.39 6.17
N THR A 396 27.49 -46.70 5.34
CA THR A 396 27.78 -46.95 3.92
C THR A 396 28.51 -48.27 3.70
N SER A 397 28.17 -49.00 2.64
CA SER A 397 29.14 -49.68 1.77
C SER A 397 28.53 -50.10 0.44
N PHE A 398 29.26 -49.77 -0.63
CA PHE A 398 29.15 -50.23 -2.01
C PHE A 398 29.30 -51.75 -2.13
N GLU A 399 28.65 -52.36 -3.13
CA GLU A 399 29.28 -53.32 -4.05
C GLU A 399 28.45 -53.50 -5.33
N THR A 400 29.14 -53.82 -6.41
CA THR A 400 28.80 -53.68 -7.84
C THR A 400 28.70 -55.03 -8.56
N GLU A 401 28.03 -55.01 -9.72
CA GLU A 401 28.04 -56.01 -10.84
C GLU A 401 27.17 -57.27 -10.65
N SER A 402 26.48 -57.85 -11.65
CA SER A 402 26.78 -57.96 -13.09
C SER A 402 25.52 -58.23 -13.95
N TRP A 403 25.68 -58.02 -15.27
CA TRP A 403 24.74 -58.20 -16.37
C TRP A 403 24.69 -59.63 -16.92
N ILE A 404 23.52 -60.12 -17.37
CA ILE A 404 23.39 -61.07 -18.49
C ILE A 404 22.13 -60.77 -19.34
N HIS A 405 22.33 -60.60 -20.66
CA HIS A 405 21.34 -60.54 -21.73
C HIS A 405 20.85 -61.95 -22.16
N SER A 406 19.62 -62.07 -22.72
CA SER A 406 19.33 -62.65 -24.07
C SER A 406 17.85 -62.97 -24.34
N GLY A 407 17.36 -62.62 -25.56
CA GLY A 407 16.25 -63.24 -26.34
C GLY A 407 14.81 -62.79 -26.01
N ILE A 408 14.08 -61.95 -26.77
CA ILE A 408 13.54 -62.00 -28.15
C ILE A 408 12.63 -63.22 -28.43
N ILE A 409 11.33 -62.98 -28.71
CA ILE A 409 10.56 -63.27 -29.96
C ILE A 409 9.04 -62.97 -29.75
N GLU A 410 8.49 -62.13 -30.66
CA GLU A 410 7.16 -62.09 -31.36
C GLU A 410 5.93 -62.84 -30.78
N ARG A 411 4.64 -62.46 -30.90
CA ARG A 411 3.83 -61.57 -31.76
C ARG A 411 2.38 -61.49 -31.16
N PRO A 412 1.48 -60.57 -31.62
CA PRO A 412 0.15 -60.33 -31.04
C PRO A 412 -1.03 -60.78 -31.94
N TRP A 413 -2.15 -61.31 -31.42
CA TRP A 413 -3.47 -61.30 -32.11
C TRP A 413 -4.68 -61.44 -31.13
N TRP A 414 -5.64 -60.50 -31.22
CA TRP A 414 -7.13 -60.55 -31.17
C TRP A 414 -7.81 -61.48 -30.14
N GLY A 415 -8.87 -61.13 -29.40
CA GLY A 415 -9.98 -60.19 -29.58
C GLY A 415 -11.28 -60.92 -29.20
N TYR A 416 -12.13 -60.32 -28.36
CA TYR A 416 -13.60 -60.42 -28.35
C TYR A 416 -14.17 -59.34 -27.44
#